data_AF-A0AAD5BD63-F1
#
_entry.id   AF-A0AAD5BD63-F1
#
_cell.length_a   1.000
_cell.length_b   1.000
_cell.length_c   1.000
_cell.angle_alpha   90.00
_cell.angle_beta   90.00
_cell.angle_gamma   90.00
#
_symmetry.space_group_name_H-M   'P 1'
#
loop_
_entity.id
_entity.type
_entity.pdbx_description
1 polymer ?
#
loop_
_entity_poly.entity_id
_entity_poly.type
_entity_poly.pdbx_seq_one_letter_code
_entity_poly.pdbx_strand_id
1 'polypeptide(L)'
;MTLTKYQRGDAIEGWNDCPTPISLSKNNWQISLSGDEIRQKREELQDQLTKVFGLQLSLPERERDHYKNKLQSQIHVVNQQHLPFIETVFRELLGNEPNSSKLKSDVVDYMMNHDGVSAWCSPLKKIVSSVQR
;
A
#
# COMPACT_ATOMS: atom_id res chain seq x y z
N MET A 1 17.02 39.68 -42.65
CA MET A 1 15.80 39.28 -41.90
C MET A 1 16.22 38.28 -40.85
N THR A 2 16.31 38.70 -39.59
CA THR A 2 16.75 37.85 -38.47
C THR A 2 15.54 37.16 -37.87
N LEU A 3 15.50 35.82 -37.95
CA LEU A 3 14.43 35.00 -37.40
C LEU A 3 14.34 35.18 -35.87
N THR A 4 13.13 35.34 -35.36
CA THR A 4 12.84 35.64 -33.95
C THR A 4 13.03 34.40 -33.06
N LYS A 5 13.37 34.61 -31.78
CA LYS A 5 13.79 33.58 -30.78
C LYS A 5 12.84 32.37 -30.70
N TYR A 6 11.55 32.56 -31.00
CA TYR A 6 10.52 31.52 -30.96
C TYR A 6 10.67 30.40 -32.00
N GLN A 7 11.39 30.65 -33.10
CA GLN A 7 11.57 29.65 -34.17
C GLN A 7 12.80 28.76 -33.96
N ARG A 8 13.60 29.03 -32.92
CA ARG A 8 14.91 28.40 -32.70
C ARG A 8 14.90 27.28 -31.65
N GLY A 9 13.76 27.03 -31.00
CA GLY A 9 13.62 25.94 -30.02
C GLY A 9 14.35 26.17 -28.69
N ASP A 10 14.75 27.41 -28.40
CA ASP A 10 15.36 27.76 -27.11
C ASP A 10 14.34 27.73 -25.97
N ALA A 11 14.77 27.25 -24.79
CA ALA A 11 13.95 27.22 -23.58
C ALA A 11 13.56 28.64 -23.15
N ILE A 12 12.27 28.91 -23.10
CA ILE A 12 11.71 30.20 -22.72
C ILE A 12 11.69 30.26 -21.19
N GLU A 13 12.65 31.01 -20.63
CA GLU A 13 12.73 31.33 -19.20
C GLU A 13 11.46 32.07 -18.74
N GLY A 14 10.72 31.47 -17.79
CA GLY A 14 9.49 32.04 -17.20
C GLY A 14 8.23 31.17 -17.26
N TRP A 15 8.30 29.94 -17.78
CA TRP A 15 7.14 29.03 -17.87
C TRP A 15 7.06 28.03 -16.70
N ASN A 16 7.29 28.48 -15.45
CA ASN A 16 7.17 27.60 -14.29
C ASN A 16 6.65 28.26 -13.00
N ASP A 17 5.82 29.30 -13.11
CA ASP A 17 5.07 29.88 -11.98
C ASP A 17 3.56 29.65 -12.16
N CYS A 18 3.13 28.39 -12.22
CA CYS A 18 1.73 28.07 -11.92
C CYS A 18 1.61 27.89 -10.40
N PRO A 19 0.97 28.81 -9.66
CA PRO A 19 0.70 28.57 -8.25
C PRO A 19 -0.22 27.35 -8.13
N THR A 20 0.22 26.35 -7.36
CA THR A 20 -0.61 25.19 -7.05
C THR A 20 -1.84 25.68 -6.27
N PRO A 21 -3.07 25.31 -6.67
CA PRO A 21 -4.24 25.66 -5.90
C PRO A 21 -4.14 24.98 -4.53
N ILE A 22 -4.13 25.78 -3.46
CA ILE A 22 -4.31 25.30 -2.08
C ILE A 22 -5.75 24.78 -2.00
N SER A 23 -5.93 23.51 -2.33
CA SER A 23 -7.18 22.80 -2.09
C SER A 23 -7.25 22.45 -0.60
N LEU A 24 -7.91 23.33 0.15
CA LEU A 24 -8.34 23.06 1.52
C LEU A 24 -9.41 21.94 1.48
N SER A 25 -8.98 20.68 1.53
CA SER A 25 -9.89 19.52 1.64
C SER A 25 -9.44 18.61 2.79
N LYS A 26 -10.42 18.29 3.63
CA LYS A 26 -10.30 17.66 4.95
C LYS A 26 -9.56 16.32 4.90
N ASN A 27 -8.60 16.16 5.82
CA ASN A 27 -8.11 14.89 6.37
C ASN A 27 -7.70 13.80 5.37
N ASN A 28 -7.07 14.14 4.25
CA ASN A 28 -6.36 13.15 3.47
C ASN A 28 -4.92 13.09 3.97
N TRP A 29 -4.50 11.97 4.56
CA TRP A 29 -3.10 11.72 4.91
C TRP A 29 -2.31 11.56 3.60
N GLN A 30 -2.07 12.66 2.90
CA GLN A 30 -1.13 12.70 1.79
C GLN A 30 0.26 12.64 2.39
N ILE A 31 0.68 11.42 2.74
CA ILE A 31 2.07 11.15 3.05
C ILE A 31 2.81 11.35 1.73
N SER A 32 3.46 12.50 1.56
CA SER A 32 4.38 12.76 0.46
C SER A 32 5.63 11.90 0.66
N LEU A 33 5.49 10.59 0.45
CA LEU A 33 6.61 9.67 0.45
C LEU A 33 7.42 9.89 -0.82
N SER A 34 8.72 10.04 -0.67
CA SER A 34 9.66 10.02 -1.79
C SER A 34 9.59 8.66 -2.49
N GLY A 35 9.86 8.62 -3.80
CA GLY A 35 9.81 7.38 -4.58
C GLY A 35 10.64 6.24 -3.97
N ASP A 36 11.79 6.56 -3.37
CA ASP A 36 12.64 5.58 -2.68
C ASP A 36 12.04 5.10 -1.35
N GLU A 37 11.35 5.94 -0.58
CA GLU A 37 10.67 5.52 0.65
C GLU A 37 9.53 4.55 0.35
N ILE A 38 8.81 4.74 -0.76
CA ILE A 38 7.76 3.81 -1.21
C ILE A 38 8.36 2.46 -1.61
N ARG A 39 9.50 2.47 -2.30
CA ARG A 39 10.21 1.25 -2.70
C ARG A 39 10.67 0.48 -1.47
N GLN A 40 11.35 1.16 -0.54
CA GLN A 40 11.79 0.56 0.72
C GLN A 40 10.61 0.00 1.52
N LYS A 41 9.52 0.77 1.66
CA LYS A 41 8.33 0.32 2.39
C LYS A 41 7.68 -0.92 1.77
N ARG A 42 7.71 -1.04 0.44
CA ARG A 42 7.23 -2.25 -0.26
C ARG A 42 8.12 -3.46 0.01
N GLU A 43 9.44 -3.27 0.08
CA GLU A 43 10.39 -4.33 0.43
C GLU A 43 10.20 -4.79 1.88
N GLU A 44 10.05 -3.86 2.81
CA GLU A 44 9.75 -4.15 4.22
C GLU A 44 8.44 -4.94 4.36
N LEU A 45 7.40 -4.56 3.62
CA LEU A 45 6.13 -5.30 3.59
C LEU A 45 6.29 -6.74 3.07
N GLN A 46 7.20 -6.99 2.12
CA GLN A 46 7.47 -8.35 1.64
C GLN A 46 8.21 -9.21 2.66
N ASP A 47 9.15 -8.61 3.39
CA ASP A 47 9.83 -9.29 4.49
C ASP A 47 8.84 -9.62 5.60
N GLN A 48 7.99 -8.67 5.99
CA GLN A 48 6.92 -8.87 6.96
C GLN A 48 5.92 -9.94 6.49
N LEU A 49 5.53 -9.94 5.22
CA LEU A 49 4.66 -10.97 4.64
C LEU A 49 5.29 -12.35 4.83
N THR A 50 6.58 -12.49 4.52
CA THR A 50 7.32 -13.75 4.68
C THR A 50 7.32 -14.21 6.14
N LYS A 51 7.51 -13.28 7.09
CA LYS A 51 7.41 -13.57 8.53
C LYS A 51 6.01 -14.00 8.94
N VAL A 52 4.96 -13.35 8.44
CA VAL A 52 3.55 -13.70 8.72
C VAL A 52 3.23 -15.12 8.21
N PHE A 53 3.70 -15.49 7.02
CA PHE A 53 3.55 -16.86 6.50
C PHE A 53 4.44 -17.89 7.19
N GLY A 54 5.44 -17.45 7.95
CA GLY A 54 6.21 -18.30 8.87
C GLY A 54 5.45 -18.68 10.14
N LEU A 55 4.31 -18.03 10.42
CA LEU A 55 3.47 -18.38 11.56
C LEU A 55 2.66 -19.66 11.30
N GLN A 56 2.18 -20.29 12.37
CA GLN A 56 1.23 -21.39 12.28
C GLN A 56 -0.13 -20.88 11.76
N LEU A 57 -0.29 -20.97 10.44
CA LEU A 57 -1.53 -20.70 9.74
C LEU A 57 -2.33 -22.00 9.63
N SER A 58 -3.57 -21.98 10.11
CA SER A 58 -4.58 -23.02 9.95
C SER A 58 -5.17 -22.99 8.52
N LEU A 59 -4.29 -23.11 7.53
CA LEU A 59 -4.65 -23.14 6.10
C LEU A 59 -3.89 -24.29 5.43
N PRO A 60 -4.53 -25.01 4.49
CA PRO A 60 -3.85 -25.93 3.60
C PRO A 60 -2.67 -25.26 2.90
N GLU A 61 -1.57 -26.00 2.72
CA GLU A 61 -0.34 -25.52 2.07
C GLU A 61 -0.63 -24.85 0.71
N ARG A 62 -1.50 -25.47 -0.09
CA ARG A 62 -1.95 -24.93 -1.39
C ARG A 62 -2.60 -23.54 -1.29
N GLU A 63 -3.43 -23.31 -0.26
CA GLU A 63 -4.07 -22.01 -0.05
C GLU A 63 -3.07 -20.98 0.47
N ARG A 64 -2.15 -21.39 1.35
CA ARG A 64 -1.08 -20.52 1.84
C ARG A 64 -0.23 -19.99 0.69
N ASP A 65 0.24 -20.86 -0.20
CA ASP A 65 1.05 -20.44 -1.35
C ASP A 65 0.26 -19.58 -2.33
N HIS A 66 -1.03 -19.90 -2.56
CA HIS A 66 -1.90 -19.08 -3.39
C HIS A 66 -2.03 -17.65 -2.82
N TYR A 67 -2.33 -17.50 -1.53
CA TYR A 67 -2.47 -16.19 -0.90
C TYR A 67 -1.13 -15.45 -0.81
N LYS A 68 -0.02 -16.16 -0.57
CA LYS A 68 1.32 -15.59 -0.56
C LYS A 68 1.68 -14.97 -1.91
N ASN A 69 1.59 -15.75 -2.98
CA ASN A 69 1.89 -15.28 -4.34
C ASN A 69 0.97 -14.12 -4.75
N LYS A 70 -0.32 -14.21 -4.38
CA LYS A 70 -1.30 -13.16 -4.65
C LYS A 70 -0.95 -11.87 -3.92
N LEU A 71 -0.65 -11.92 -2.62
CA LEU A 71 -0.29 -10.73 -1.84
C LEU A 71 1.04 -10.13 -2.30
N GLN A 72 2.05 -10.95 -2.60
CA GLN A 72 3.32 -10.47 -3.16
C GLN A 72 3.11 -9.67 -4.45
N SER A 73 2.34 -10.22 -5.39
CA SER A 73 1.99 -9.51 -6.63
C SER A 73 1.24 -8.21 -6.36
N GLN A 74 0.28 -8.22 -5.43
CA GLN A 74 -0.54 -7.06 -5.12
C GLN A 74 0.23 -5.95 -4.39
N ILE A 75 1.20 -6.24 -3.52
CA ILE A 75 2.00 -5.24 -2.81
C ILE A 75 2.79 -4.34 -3.78
N HIS A 76 3.16 -4.84 -4.96
CA HIS A 76 3.80 -4.03 -6.00
C HIS A 76 2.83 -3.11 -6.76
N VAL A 77 1.55 -3.49 -6.84
CA VAL A 77 0.54 -2.79 -7.63
C VAL A 77 -0.33 -1.88 -6.76
N VAL A 78 -0.40 -2.16 -5.46
CA VAL A 78 -1.25 -1.42 -4.53
C VAL A 78 -0.83 0.04 -4.45
N ASN A 79 -1.83 0.91 -4.41
CA ASN A 79 -1.64 2.34 -4.26
C ASN A 79 -0.94 2.64 -2.92
N GLN A 80 -0.06 3.63 -2.94
CA GLN A 80 0.78 4.05 -1.82
C GLN A 80 -0.04 4.40 -0.58
N GLN A 81 -1.26 4.93 -0.76
CA GLN A 81 -2.18 5.25 0.32
C GLN A 81 -2.59 4.04 1.19
N HIS A 82 -2.52 2.82 0.66
CA HIS A 82 -2.91 1.60 1.39
C HIS A 82 -1.72 0.89 2.05
N LEU A 83 -0.48 1.23 1.69
CA LEU A 83 0.72 0.62 2.26
C LEU A 83 0.79 0.74 3.79
N PRO A 84 0.51 1.91 4.42
CA PRO A 84 0.54 2.05 5.87
C PRO A 84 -0.49 1.17 6.60
N PHE A 85 -1.65 0.94 5.96
CA PHE A 85 -2.69 0.07 6.50
C PHE A 85 -2.21 -1.39 6.50
N ILE A 86 -1.69 -1.87 5.38
CA ILE A 86 -1.15 -3.23 5.25
C ILE A 86 -0.01 -3.46 6.26
N GLU A 87 0.89 -2.48 6.41
CA GLU A 87 2.00 -2.52 7.37
C GLU A 87 1.49 -2.65 8.81
N THR A 88 0.45 -1.88 9.16
CA THR A 88 -0.18 -1.94 10.48
C THR A 88 -0.78 -3.32 10.72
N VAL A 89 -1.47 -3.89 9.73
CA VAL A 89 -2.03 -5.24 9.84
C VAL A 89 -0.94 -6.29 10.03
N PHE A 90 0.17 -6.23 9.28
CA PHE A 90 1.27 -7.18 9.45
C PHE A 90 1.97 -7.03 10.79
N ARG A 91 2.19 -5.80 11.26
CA ARG A 91 2.77 -5.55 12.58
C ARG A 91 1.91 -6.11 13.71
N GLU A 92 0.59 -5.89 13.64
CA GLU A 92 -0.36 -6.45 14.61
C GLU A 92 -0.38 -7.99 14.56
N LEU A 93 -0.28 -8.60 13.37
CA LEU A 93 -0.18 -10.06 13.22
C LEU A 93 1.13 -10.63 13.78
N LEU A 94 2.23 -9.90 13.64
CA LEU A 94 3.54 -10.32 14.14
C LEU A 94 3.69 -10.10 15.65
N GLY A 95 3.00 -9.11 16.23
CA GLY A 95 3.00 -8.79 17.66
C GLY A 95 2.51 -9.93 18.56
N ASN A 96 2.83 -9.90 19.85
CA ASN A 96 2.62 -11.05 20.76
C ASN A 96 1.15 -11.46 20.97
N GLU A 97 0.21 -10.51 20.93
CA GLU A 97 -1.23 -10.73 21.16
C GLU A 97 -2.05 -10.18 19.98
N PRO A 98 -2.14 -10.92 18.86
CA PRO A 98 -2.91 -10.47 17.72
C PRO A 98 -4.40 -10.48 18.08
N ASN A 99 -5.00 -9.30 18.24
CA ASN A 99 -6.44 -9.12 18.41
C ASN A 99 -7.17 -9.47 17.10
N SER A 100 -7.20 -10.76 16.74
CA SER A 100 -7.69 -11.25 15.46
C SER A 100 -9.13 -10.85 15.19
N SER A 101 -9.95 -10.69 16.23
CA SER A 101 -11.33 -10.18 16.10
C SER A 101 -11.36 -8.71 15.69
N LYS A 102 -10.59 -7.86 16.37
CA LYS A 102 -10.47 -6.43 16.05
C LYS A 102 -9.86 -6.24 14.67
N LEU A 103 -8.79 -6.97 14.36
CA LEU A 103 -8.11 -6.87 13.08
C LEU A 103 -8.98 -7.32 11.90
N LYS A 104 -9.84 -8.33 12.09
CA LYS A 104 -10.88 -8.68 11.10
C LYS A 104 -11.85 -7.53 10.89
N SER A 105 -12.30 -6.90 11.97
CA SER A 105 -13.20 -5.74 11.90
C SER A 105 -12.53 -4.59 11.16
N ASP A 106 -11.29 -4.26 11.49
CA ASP A 106 -10.52 -3.19 10.86
C ASP A 106 -10.31 -3.45 9.36
N VAL A 107 -10.02 -4.70 8.97
CA VAL A 107 -9.89 -5.10 7.56
C VAL A 107 -11.21 -5.02 6.80
N VAL A 108 -12.33 -5.39 7.44
CA VAL A 108 -13.66 -5.26 6.82
C VAL A 108 -14.07 -3.80 6.69
N ASP A 109 -13.88 -3.00 7.74
CA ASP A 109 -14.15 -1.56 7.74
C ASP A 109 -13.34 -0.86 6.63
N TYR A 110 -12.06 -1.18 6.53
CA TYR A 110 -11.20 -0.67 5.46
C TYR A 110 -11.70 -1.06 4.07
N MET A 111 -12.22 -2.28 3.90
CA MET A 111 -12.80 -2.73 2.65
C MET A 111 -14.10 -2.00 2.29
N MET A 112 -14.87 -1.54 3.28
CA MET A 112 -16.10 -0.78 3.05
C MET A 112 -15.82 0.69 2.72
N ASN A 113 -14.70 1.22 3.20
CA ASN A 113 -14.32 2.62 3.04
C ASN A 113 -13.40 2.90 1.83
N HIS A 114 -12.87 1.86 1.18
CA HIS A 114 -11.93 2.01 0.06
C HIS A 114 -12.28 1.11 -1.14
N ASP A 115 -12.32 1.70 -2.33
CA ASP A 115 -12.53 0.98 -3.58
C ASP A 115 -11.28 0.28 -4.09
N GLY A 116 -11.46 -0.84 -4.80
CA GLY A 116 -10.36 -1.58 -5.45
C GLY A 116 -9.44 -2.35 -4.50
N VAL A 117 -9.73 -2.38 -3.20
CA VAL A 117 -8.89 -3.06 -2.20
C VAL A 117 -9.20 -4.55 -2.04
N SER A 118 -10.36 -5.01 -2.50
CA SER A 118 -10.85 -6.38 -2.28
C SER A 118 -9.89 -7.48 -2.78
N ALA A 119 -9.11 -7.20 -3.83
CA ALA A 119 -8.17 -8.15 -4.43
C ALA A 119 -7.09 -8.63 -3.45
N TRP A 120 -6.59 -7.72 -2.59
CA TRP A 120 -5.58 -8.01 -1.56
C TRP A 120 -6.17 -8.02 -0.14
N CYS A 121 -7.28 -7.34 0.10
CA CYS A 121 -7.96 -7.31 1.39
C CYS A 121 -8.64 -8.65 1.72
N SER A 122 -9.23 -9.33 0.72
CA SER A 122 -9.81 -10.67 0.90
C SER A 122 -8.80 -11.74 1.37
N PRO A 123 -7.63 -11.92 0.72
CA PRO A 123 -6.62 -12.86 1.21
C PRO A 123 -6.06 -12.43 2.57
N LEU A 124 -5.90 -11.12 2.82
CA LEU A 124 -5.46 -10.60 4.12
C LEU A 124 -6.43 -11.00 5.25
N LYS A 125 -7.74 -10.80 5.05
CA LYS A 125 -8.79 -11.22 5.99
C LYS A 125 -8.75 -12.73 6.28
N LYS A 126 -8.49 -13.55 5.26
CA LYS A 126 -8.37 -15.00 5.42
C LYS A 126 -7.16 -15.37 6.27
N ILE A 127 -6.00 -14.77 6.01
CA ILE A 127 -4.79 -14.97 6.82
C ILE A 127 -5.05 -14.58 8.28
N VAL A 128 -5.59 -13.39 8.54
CA VAL A 128 -5.95 -12.93 9.89
C VAL A 128 -6.92 -13.89 10.58
N SER A 129 -7.81 -14.53 9.83
CA SER A 129 -8.75 -15.52 10.37
C SER A 129 -8.15 -16.88 10.66
N SER A 130 -7.03 -17.19 10.02
CA SER A 130 -6.40 -18.50 10.07
C SER A 130 -5.13 -18.53 10.93
N VAL A 131 -4.63 -17.39 11.39
CA VAL A 131 -3.56 -17.37 12.39
C VAL A 131 -4.06 -18.06 13.67
N GLN A 132 -3.45 -19.19 14.00
CA GLN A 132 -3.61 -19.88 15.27
C GLN A 132 -2.36 -19.59 16.10
N ARG A 133 -2.51 -18.74 17.10
CA ARG A 133 -1.54 -18.52 18.17
C ARG A 133 -2.22 -18.78 19.50
#